data_AF-A0A7M4DNE3-F1
#
_entry.id   AF-A0A7M4DNE3-F1
#
_cell.length_a   1.000
_cell.length_b   1.000
_cell.length_c   1.000
_cell.angle_alpha   90.00
_cell.angle_beta   90.00
_cell.angle_gamma   90.00
#
_symmetry.space_group_name_H-M   'P 1'
#
loop_
_entity.id
_entity.type
_entity.pdbx_description
1 polymer ?
#
loop_
_entity_poly.entity_id
_entity_poly.type
_entity_poly.pdbx_seq_one_letter_code
_entity_poly.pdbx_strand_id
1 'polypeptide(L)'
;MINLSMLKPTGHLTLGNLLGALRPMAAAQVSPARSTCYYGIADLHALTVGHDPARLREVPAEMARLLLAVGLDRSTLFIQSHVPAHSELSYLLECTAHVGELNRMIQFKEKGRNRPSTRVSLFTYPALMAADILLYRPTDVPVGDDQRQHVELTRDLALRFNRSYGEVFTVPEIVTAPAGARVMDLQDPTSKMDKSRDDGGGTIYLLDPPDVVRRKVGRAVTDSEVGVGSVRPDREAKPGVTNLLDILAACGGSTEGITTYGALKAAVTDAVIAELEPIQKLYADLDPGDVSSVFASGAEVCRRATAPVLAAARTAMGLA
;
A
#
# COMPACT_ATOMS: atom_id res chain seq x y z
N MET A 1 18.59 -8.18 4.10
CA MET A 1 17.15 -8.43 4.03
C MET A 1 16.57 -7.58 2.90
N ILE A 2 15.60 -8.08 2.14
CA ILE A 2 14.95 -7.32 1.06
C ILE A 2 13.56 -6.93 1.53
N ASN A 3 13.28 -5.63 1.56
CA ASN A 3 11.94 -5.11 1.81
C ASN A 3 11.33 -4.70 0.47
N LEU A 4 10.23 -5.33 0.08
CA LEU A 4 9.49 -4.99 -1.13
C LEU A 4 8.07 -4.59 -0.74
N SER A 5 7.61 -3.44 -1.24
CA SER A 5 6.20 -3.08 -1.18
C SER A 5 5.81 -2.23 -2.36
N MET A 6 4.62 -2.46 -2.91
CA MET A 6 4.12 -1.69 -4.04
C MET A 6 2.71 -1.17 -3.75
N LEU A 7 2.51 0.12 -3.97
CA LEU A 7 1.23 0.78 -3.74
C LEU A 7 0.47 0.93 -5.05
N LYS A 8 -0.76 0.44 -5.08
CA LYS A 8 -1.67 0.64 -6.22
C LYS A 8 -2.14 2.10 -6.26
N PRO A 9 -2.02 2.80 -7.41
CA PRO A 9 -2.45 4.19 -7.56
C PRO A 9 -3.96 4.28 -7.86
N THR A 10 -4.81 3.82 -6.94
CA THR A 10 -6.29 3.86 -7.09
C THR A 10 -6.96 5.14 -6.58
N GLY A 11 -6.20 6.03 -5.95
CA GLY A 11 -6.68 7.28 -5.38
C GLY A 11 -5.62 7.93 -4.51
N HIS A 12 -5.97 9.09 -3.95
CA HIS A 12 -5.11 9.88 -3.08
C HIS A 12 -4.70 9.08 -1.84
N LEU A 13 -3.46 9.27 -1.38
CA LEU A 13 -2.99 8.62 -0.15
C LEU A 13 -3.73 9.18 1.07
N THR A 14 -4.08 8.30 1.99
CA THR A 14 -4.83 8.63 3.21
C THR A 14 -3.93 8.63 4.44
N LEU A 15 -4.43 9.21 5.54
CA LEU A 15 -3.79 9.12 6.86
C LEU A 15 -3.54 7.65 7.26
N GLY A 16 -4.45 6.75 6.92
CA GLY A 16 -4.26 5.31 7.11
C GLY A 16 -3.10 4.71 6.30
N ASN A 17 -2.80 5.24 5.11
CA ASN A 17 -1.61 4.84 4.37
C ASN A 17 -0.33 5.34 5.02
N LEU A 18 -0.32 6.59 5.49
CA LEU A 18 0.84 7.18 6.17
C LEU A 18 1.18 6.38 7.45
N LEU A 19 0.23 6.28 8.37
CA LEU A 19 0.46 5.69 9.70
C LEU A 19 0.58 4.16 9.65
N GLY A 20 -0.12 3.51 8.71
CA GLY A 20 -0.16 2.06 8.61
C GLY A 20 0.94 1.45 7.74
N ALA A 21 1.48 2.19 6.77
CA ALA A 21 2.42 1.63 5.78
C ALA A 21 3.65 2.51 5.54
N LEU A 22 3.47 3.79 5.19
CA LEU A 22 4.60 4.63 4.76
C LEU A 22 5.57 4.96 5.89
N ARG A 23 5.07 5.18 7.11
CA ARG A 23 5.93 5.43 8.27
C ARG A 23 6.78 4.20 8.66
N PRO A 24 6.22 2.98 8.77
CA PRO A 24 7.04 1.77 8.90
C PRO A 24 8.08 1.60 7.79
N MET A 25 7.73 1.92 6.53
CA MET A 25 8.68 1.88 5.41
C MET A 25 9.83 2.89 5.60
N ALA A 26 9.51 4.12 6.00
CA ALA A 26 10.50 5.16 6.25
C ALA A 26 11.42 4.82 7.44
N ALA A 27 10.92 4.10 8.44
CA ALA A 27 11.75 3.57 9.52
C ALA A 27 12.65 2.40 9.05
N ALA A 28 12.15 1.55 8.16
CA ALA A 28 12.88 0.36 7.69
C ALA A 28 14.14 0.70 6.88
N GLN A 29 14.13 1.79 6.09
CA GLN A 29 15.28 2.19 5.27
C GLN A 29 16.49 2.70 6.08
N VAL A 30 16.29 3.10 7.35
CA VAL A 30 17.35 3.56 8.25
C VAL A 30 17.80 2.48 9.24
N SER A 31 17.26 1.26 9.11
CA SER A 31 17.58 0.14 9.99
C SER A 31 19.06 -0.29 9.87
N PRO A 32 19.74 -0.58 10.99
CA PRO A 32 21.13 -1.07 11.00
C PRO A 32 21.34 -2.38 10.23
N ALA A 33 20.26 -3.13 9.96
CA ALA A 33 20.28 -4.45 9.33
C ALA A 33 20.66 -4.47 7.84
N ARG A 34 21.10 -3.34 7.25
CA ARG A 34 21.44 -3.18 5.82
C ARG A 34 20.35 -3.76 4.89
N SER A 35 19.10 -3.35 5.11
CA SER A 35 17.98 -3.82 4.30
C SER A 35 17.91 -3.06 2.96
N THR A 36 17.86 -3.80 1.85
CA THR A 36 17.58 -3.20 0.53
C THR A 36 16.08 -3.00 0.41
N CYS A 37 15.65 -1.75 0.27
CA CYS A 37 14.23 -1.41 0.21
C CYS A 37 13.82 -1.03 -1.22
N TYR A 38 12.87 -1.77 -1.79
CA TYR A 38 12.23 -1.49 -3.07
C TYR A 38 10.79 -1.08 -2.82
N TYR A 39 10.45 0.18 -3.07
CA TYR A 39 9.10 0.69 -2.90
C TYR A 39 8.56 1.21 -4.23
N GLY A 40 7.53 0.53 -4.74
CA GLY A 40 7.02 0.74 -6.09
C GLY A 40 5.63 1.36 -6.13
N ILE A 41 5.31 2.00 -7.26
CA ILE A 41 3.94 2.35 -7.63
C ILE A 41 3.45 1.33 -8.66
N ALA A 42 2.44 0.55 -8.28
CA ALA A 42 1.89 -0.57 -9.06
C ALA A 42 0.85 -0.09 -10.09
N ASP A 43 1.30 0.68 -11.08
CA ASP A 43 0.44 1.28 -12.11
C ASP A 43 -0.14 0.26 -13.10
N LEU A 44 0.55 -0.83 -13.42
CA LEU A 44 -0.02 -1.91 -14.24
C LEU A 44 -1.19 -2.59 -13.54
N HIS A 45 -1.11 -2.78 -12.22
CA HIS A 45 -2.25 -3.28 -11.43
C HIS A 45 -3.46 -2.35 -11.45
N ALA A 46 -3.28 -1.04 -11.67
CA ALA A 46 -4.39 -0.09 -11.83
C ALA A 46 -5.19 -0.35 -13.11
N LEU A 47 -4.58 -0.91 -14.15
CA LEU A 47 -5.23 -1.22 -15.43
C LEU A 47 -6.20 -2.40 -15.37
N THR A 48 -6.20 -3.17 -14.27
CA THR A 48 -7.06 -4.36 -14.08
C THR A 48 -8.56 -4.04 -14.06
N VAL A 49 -8.93 -2.77 -13.87
CA VAL A 49 -10.30 -2.25 -13.88
C VAL A 49 -10.43 -1.08 -14.85
N GLY A 50 -11.66 -0.62 -15.11
CA GLY A 50 -11.90 0.62 -15.85
C GLY A 50 -11.12 1.78 -15.22
N HIS A 51 -10.44 2.57 -16.05
CA HIS A 51 -9.60 3.69 -15.61
C HIS A 51 -9.70 4.85 -16.58
N ASP A 52 -9.41 6.04 -16.08
CA ASP A 52 -9.24 7.27 -16.85
C ASP A 52 -7.73 7.49 -17.10
N PRO A 53 -7.28 7.59 -18.37
CA PRO A 53 -5.88 7.87 -18.69
C PRO A 53 -5.33 9.19 -18.13
N ALA A 54 -6.16 10.20 -17.87
CA ALA A 54 -5.73 11.43 -17.19
C ALA A 54 -5.38 11.11 -15.72
N ARG A 55 -6.31 10.46 -15.01
CA ARG A 55 -6.07 10.04 -13.61
C ARG A 55 -4.91 9.06 -13.46
N LEU A 56 -4.72 8.15 -14.42
CA LEU A 56 -3.59 7.22 -14.41
C LEU A 56 -2.24 7.92 -14.55
N ARG A 57 -2.19 9.14 -15.10
CA ARG A 57 -0.97 9.97 -15.11
C ARG A 57 -0.84 10.79 -13.82
N GLU A 58 -1.93 11.39 -13.37
CA GLU A 58 -1.93 12.30 -12.22
C GLU A 58 -1.69 11.59 -10.89
N VAL A 59 -2.40 10.48 -10.62
CA VAL A 59 -2.35 9.82 -9.31
C VAL A 59 -0.97 9.21 -9.00
N PRO A 60 -0.30 8.51 -9.93
CA PRO A 60 1.08 8.07 -9.71
C PRO A 60 2.06 9.23 -9.50
N ALA A 61 1.91 10.35 -10.21
CA ALA A 61 2.79 11.50 -10.06
C ALA A 61 2.64 12.16 -8.68
N GLU A 62 1.40 12.34 -8.22
CA GLU A 62 1.12 12.81 -6.85
C GLU A 62 1.69 11.84 -5.81
N MET A 63 1.44 10.53 -6.00
CA MET A 63 1.94 9.49 -5.11
C MET A 63 3.45 9.48 -5.05
N ALA A 64 4.15 9.60 -6.18
CA ALA A 64 5.60 9.65 -6.26
C ALA A 64 6.19 10.80 -5.42
N ARG A 65 5.61 11.99 -5.55
CA ARG A 65 6.00 13.18 -4.79
C ARG A 65 5.70 13.00 -3.29
N LEU A 66 4.57 12.40 -2.93
CA LEU A 66 4.22 12.09 -1.53
C LEU A 66 5.16 11.05 -0.91
N LEU A 67 5.58 10.01 -1.65
CA LEU A 67 6.54 9.02 -1.13
C LEU A 67 7.86 9.68 -0.74
N LEU A 68 8.35 10.64 -1.54
CA LEU A 68 9.51 11.45 -1.20
C LEU A 68 9.25 12.40 -0.03
N ALA A 69 8.09 13.06 0.00
CA ALA A 69 7.72 13.97 1.08
C ALA A 69 7.56 13.29 2.45
N VAL A 70 7.20 12.00 2.46
CA VAL A 70 7.18 11.16 3.67
C VAL A 70 8.59 10.66 4.06
N GLY A 71 9.60 10.96 3.24
CA GLY A 71 10.99 10.69 3.52
C GLY A 71 11.47 9.32 3.05
N LEU A 72 10.91 8.73 2.00
CA LEU A 72 11.38 7.44 1.43
C LEU A 72 12.54 7.59 0.43
N ASP A 73 13.26 8.70 0.48
CA ASP A 73 14.33 9.09 -0.44
C ASP A 73 15.59 8.21 -0.35
N ARG A 74 15.76 7.44 0.73
CA ARG A 74 16.87 6.49 0.91
C ARG A 74 16.57 5.09 0.36
N SER A 75 15.35 4.86 -0.12
CA SER A 75 14.90 3.60 -0.69
C SER A 75 14.97 3.63 -2.21
N THR A 76 14.92 2.46 -2.85
CA THR A 76 14.75 2.38 -4.31
C THR A 76 13.28 2.61 -4.66
N LEU A 77 12.97 3.82 -5.11
CA LEU A 77 11.62 4.20 -5.56
C LEU A 77 11.46 3.97 -7.06
N PHE A 78 10.37 3.33 -7.48
CA PHE A 78 10.15 3.04 -8.90
C PHE A 78 8.66 3.01 -9.27
N ILE A 79 8.38 3.13 -10.57
CA ILE A 79 7.06 2.86 -11.14
C ILE A 79 7.11 1.50 -11.84
N GLN A 80 6.12 0.64 -11.60
CA GLN A 80 6.10 -0.75 -12.09
C GLN A 80 6.28 -0.82 -13.60
N SER A 81 5.52 -0.01 -14.36
CA SER A 81 5.62 0.04 -15.83
C SER A 81 6.98 0.48 -16.37
N HIS A 82 7.83 1.15 -15.57
CA HIS A 82 9.17 1.58 -15.98
C HIS A 82 10.24 0.48 -15.89
N VAL A 83 9.85 -0.71 -15.42
CA VAL A 83 10.71 -1.88 -15.26
C VAL A 83 10.08 -3.04 -16.06
N PRO A 84 10.46 -3.24 -17.33
CA PRO A 84 9.79 -4.19 -18.24
C PRO A 84 9.73 -5.63 -17.73
N ALA A 85 10.70 -6.02 -16.89
CA ALA A 85 10.80 -7.35 -16.32
C ALA A 85 9.53 -7.81 -15.59
N HIS A 86 8.77 -6.90 -14.99
CA HIS A 86 7.48 -7.22 -14.34
C HIS A 86 6.48 -7.81 -15.32
N SER A 87 6.31 -7.16 -16.48
CA SER A 87 5.38 -7.63 -17.52
C SER A 87 5.89 -8.89 -18.21
N GLU A 88 7.19 -8.96 -18.49
CA GLU A 88 7.80 -10.13 -19.13
C GLU A 88 7.70 -11.38 -18.23
N LEU A 89 8.06 -11.27 -16.95
CA LEU A 89 7.96 -12.41 -16.03
C LEU A 89 6.51 -12.79 -15.74
N SER A 90 5.60 -11.81 -15.66
CA SER A 90 4.16 -12.08 -15.49
C SER A 90 3.65 -13.07 -16.53
N TYR A 91 4.02 -12.89 -17.81
CA TYR A 91 3.61 -13.79 -18.87
C TYR A 91 4.16 -15.22 -18.70
N LEU A 92 5.44 -15.35 -18.31
CA LEU A 92 6.04 -16.65 -18.03
C LEU A 92 5.35 -17.37 -16.85
N LEU A 93 4.95 -16.61 -15.82
CA LEU A 93 4.22 -17.13 -14.67
C LEU A 93 2.75 -17.47 -15.00
N GLU A 94 2.11 -16.75 -15.93
CA GLU A 94 0.81 -17.14 -16.48
C GLU A 94 0.90 -18.51 -17.17
N CYS A 95 1.99 -18.82 -17.88
CA CYS A 95 2.24 -20.14 -18.46
C CYS A 95 2.48 -21.24 -17.42
N THR A 96 2.77 -20.87 -16.17
CA THR A 96 2.95 -21.79 -15.03
C THR A 96 1.68 -21.96 -14.21
N ALA A 97 0.80 -20.95 -14.19
CA ALA A 97 -0.43 -20.93 -13.42
C ALA A 97 -1.52 -21.82 -14.03
N HIS A 98 -2.42 -22.32 -13.18
CA HIS A 98 -3.61 -23.04 -13.64
C HIS A 98 -4.87 -22.20 -13.45
N VAL A 99 -5.80 -22.32 -14.41
CA VAL A 99 -7.10 -21.64 -14.40
C VAL A 99 -7.86 -21.84 -13.08
N GLY A 100 -7.81 -23.07 -12.51
CA GLY A 100 -8.48 -23.38 -11.25
C GLY A 100 -7.98 -22.57 -10.06
N GLU A 101 -6.72 -22.20 -10.03
CA GLU A 101 -6.10 -21.43 -8.94
C GLU A 101 -6.57 -19.97 -8.98
N LEU A 102 -6.49 -19.37 -10.17
CA LEU A 102 -6.94 -18.00 -10.42
C LEU A 102 -8.46 -17.87 -10.20
N ASN A 103 -9.25 -18.87 -10.60
CA ASN A 103 -10.71 -18.89 -10.37
C ASN A 103 -11.09 -18.93 -8.89
N ARG A 104 -10.21 -19.43 -8.01
CA ARG A 104 -10.47 -19.51 -6.57
C ARG A 104 -10.06 -18.24 -5.82
N MET A 105 -9.43 -17.27 -6.49
CA MET A 105 -9.05 -16.00 -5.87
C MET A 105 -10.29 -15.24 -5.39
N ILE A 106 -10.33 -14.92 -4.10
CA ILE A 106 -11.46 -14.23 -3.46
C ILE A 106 -11.62 -12.86 -4.11
N GLN A 107 -10.51 -12.13 -4.28
CA GLN A 107 -10.53 -10.80 -4.89
C GLN A 107 -11.04 -10.80 -6.34
N PHE A 108 -10.76 -11.86 -7.13
CA PHE A 108 -11.33 -11.99 -8.48
C PHE A 108 -12.86 -12.15 -8.42
N LYS A 109 -13.35 -13.04 -7.54
CA LYS A 109 -14.78 -13.27 -7.36
C LYS A 109 -15.51 -12.02 -6.87
N GLU A 110 -14.96 -11.34 -5.87
CA GLU A 110 -15.57 -10.13 -5.28
C GLU A 110 -15.57 -8.95 -6.25
N LYS A 111 -14.44 -8.67 -6.91
CA LYS A 111 -14.34 -7.54 -7.85
C LYS A 111 -15.04 -7.79 -9.19
N GLY A 112 -15.33 -9.04 -9.52
CA GLY A 112 -16.17 -9.45 -10.65
C GLY A 112 -17.67 -9.50 -10.30
N ARG A 113 -18.01 -9.60 -9.01
CA ARG A 113 -19.40 -9.62 -8.53
C ARG A 113 -20.06 -8.30 -8.93
N ASN A 114 -21.21 -8.40 -9.58
CA ASN A 114 -22.01 -7.26 -10.07
C ASN A 114 -21.42 -6.49 -11.27
N ARG A 115 -20.50 -7.10 -12.04
CA ARG A 115 -20.07 -6.56 -13.33
C ARG A 115 -20.60 -7.41 -14.49
N PRO A 116 -21.09 -6.78 -15.58
CA PRO A 116 -21.59 -7.51 -16.75
C PRO A 116 -20.47 -8.31 -17.44
N SER A 117 -19.24 -7.82 -17.36
CA SER A 117 -18.04 -8.51 -17.82
C SER A 117 -16.84 -8.06 -17.00
N THR A 118 -15.80 -8.89 -16.97
CA THR A 118 -14.57 -8.65 -16.23
C THR A 118 -13.38 -8.69 -17.19
N ARG A 119 -12.41 -7.79 -17.00
CA ARG A 119 -11.18 -7.80 -17.81
C ARG A 119 -10.37 -9.07 -17.52
N VAL A 120 -9.77 -9.65 -18.55
CA VAL A 120 -8.84 -10.79 -18.39
C VAL A 120 -7.72 -10.46 -17.42
N SER A 121 -7.22 -9.22 -17.44
CA SER A 121 -6.21 -8.74 -16.49
C SER A 121 -6.65 -8.83 -15.02
N LEU A 122 -7.96 -8.76 -14.70
CA LEU A 122 -8.43 -8.96 -13.33
C LEU A 122 -8.33 -10.43 -12.90
N PHE A 123 -8.31 -11.35 -13.86
CA PHE A 123 -8.08 -12.77 -13.64
C PHE A 123 -6.59 -13.10 -13.56
N THR A 124 -5.75 -12.46 -14.40
CA THR A 124 -4.32 -12.79 -14.50
C THR A 124 -3.39 -11.95 -13.61
N TYR A 125 -3.84 -10.82 -13.03
CA TYR A 125 -2.97 -10.01 -12.16
C TYR A 125 -2.34 -10.75 -10.97
N PRO A 126 -2.88 -11.85 -10.42
CA PRO A 126 -2.15 -12.60 -9.39
C PRO A 126 -0.81 -13.16 -9.89
N ALA A 127 -0.68 -13.48 -11.19
CA ALA A 127 0.60 -13.85 -11.81
C ALA A 127 1.53 -12.62 -11.93
N LEU A 128 0.99 -11.45 -12.24
CA LEU A 128 1.74 -10.19 -12.22
C LEU A 128 2.25 -9.87 -10.81
N MET A 129 1.43 -10.06 -9.77
CA MET A 129 1.85 -9.87 -8.38
C MET A 129 2.94 -10.87 -7.99
N ALA A 130 2.85 -12.13 -8.45
CA ALA A 130 3.91 -13.10 -8.25
C ALA A 130 5.22 -12.67 -8.96
N ALA A 131 5.14 -12.12 -10.16
CA ALA A 131 6.30 -11.57 -10.86
C ALA A 131 6.92 -10.40 -10.08
N ASP A 132 6.08 -9.47 -9.61
CA ASP A 132 6.51 -8.33 -8.80
C ASP A 132 7.35 -8.76 -7.59
N ILE A 133 6.98 -9.87 -6.95
CA ILE A 133 7.67 -10.43 -5.78
C ILE A 133 8.94 -11.19 -6.19
N LEU A 134 8.82 -12.16 -7.10
CA LEU A 134 9.90 -13.11 -7.39
C LEU A 134 11.10 -12.46 -8.08
N LEU A 135 10.89 -11.38 -8.86
CA LEU A 135 11.98 -10.64 -9.51
C LEU A 135 13.01 -10.08 -8.54
N TYR A 136 12.61 -9.72 -7.32
CA TYR A 136 13.49 -9.13 -6.32
C TYR A 136 14.02 -10.14 -5.31
N ARG A 137 13.57 -11.40 -5.38
CA ARG A 137 14.00 -12.52 -4.51
C ARG A 137 13.95 -12.19 -3.01
N PRO A 138 12.84 -11.66 -2.47
CA PRO A 138 12.70 -11.50 -1.03
C PRO A 138 12.70 -12.87 -0.34
N THR A 139 13.32 -12.96 0.83
CA THR A 139 13.23 -14.13 1.70
C THR A 139 11.91 -14.16 2.46
N ASP A 140 11.39 -12.98 2.79
CA ASP A 140 10.20 -12.78 3.61
C ASP A 140 9.29 -11.75 2.93
N VAL A 141 7.99 -12.02 2.90
CA VAL A 141 6.99 -11.07 2.40
C VAL A 141 5.99 -10.77 3.51
N PRO A 142 6.04 -9.55 4.10
CA PRO A 142 5.05 -9.14 5.09
C PRO A 142 3.70 -8.90 4.42
N VAL A 143 2.69 -9.63 4.84
CA VAL A 143 1.33 -9.53 4.28
C VAL A 143 0.29 -9.25 5.34
N GLY A 144 -0.71 -8.45 4.96
CA GLY A 144 -2.00 -8.43 5.65
C GLY A 144 -2.87 -9.61 5.23
N ASP A 145 -3.91 -9.89 6.01
CA ASP A 145 -4.83 -11.01 5.76
C ASP A 145 -5.48 -10.96 4.37
N ASP A 146 -5.69 -9.76 3.81
CA ASP A 146 -6.31 -9.52 2.51
C ASP A 146 -5.44 -9.91 1.31
N GLN A 147 -4.10 -9.98 1.50
CA GLN A 147 -3.14 -10.32 0.44
C GLN A 147 -2.52 -11.71 0.62
N ARG A 148 -2.81 -12.40 1.74
CA ARG A 148 -2.25 -13.73 2.05
C ARG A 148 -2.43 -14.72 0.90
N GLN A 149 -3.63 -14.78 0.32
CA GLN A 149 -3.95 -15.71 -0.77
C GLN A 149 -3.06 -15.50 -2.02
N HIS A 150 -2.69 -14.26 -2.34
CA HIS A 150 -1.83 -13.98 -3.49
C HIS A 150 -0.38 -14.38 -3.26
N VAL A 151 0.10 -14.26 -2.02
CA VAL A 151 1.47 -14.68 -1.69
C VAL A 151 1.58 -16.20 -1.57
N GLU A 152 0.52 -16.88 -1.11
CA GLU A 152 0.44 -18.34 -1.23
C GLU A 152 0.50 -18.79 -2.70
N LEU A 153 -0.27 -18.14 -3.60
CA LEU A 153 -0.17 -18.42 -5.04
C LEU A 153 1.24 -18.14 -5.58
N THR A 154 1.88 -17.05 -5.14
CA THR A 154 3.26 -16.73 -5.54
C THR A 154 4.24 -17.85 -5.16
N ARG A 155 4.10 -18.41 -3.95
CA ARG A 155 4.90 -19.55 -3.49
C ARG A 155 4.61 -20.79 -4.34
N ASP A 156 3.35 -21.10 -4.60
CA ASP A 156 2.95 -22.25 -5.42
C ASP A 156 3.51 -22.17 -6.84
N LEU A 157 3.48 -20.97 -7.45
CA LEU A 157 4.05 -20.71 -8.77
C LEU A 157 5.57 -20.85 -8.76
N ALA A 158 6.26 -20.30 -7.76
CA ALA A 158 7.71 -20.43 -7.62
C ALA A 158 8.14 -21.90 -7.46
N LEU A 159 7.47 -22.64 -6.57
CA LEU A 159 7.73 -24.06 -6.34
C LEU A 159 7.46 -24.90 -7.59
N ARG A 160 6.35 -24.62 -8.30
CA ARG A 160 6.02 -25.33 -9.55
C ARG A 160 7.03 -25.05 -10.63
N PHE A 161 7.36 -23.78 -10.86
CA PHE A 161 8.38 -23.38 -11.83
C PHE A 161 9.69 -24.10 -11.54
N ASN A 162 10.15 -24.06 -10.28
CA ASN A 162 11.40 -24.69 -9.89
C ASN A 162 11.42 -26.21 -10.13
N ARG A 163 10.32 -26.91 -9.85
CA ARG A 163 10.19 -28.35 -10.14
C ARG A 163 10.19 -28.66 -11.63
N SER A 164 9.58 -27.80 -12.45
CA SER A 164 9.43 -28.04 -13.88
C SER A 164 10.67 -27.67 -14.69
N TYR A 165 11.36 -26.59 -14.32
CA TYR A 165 12.40 -25.96 -15.14
C TYR A 165 13.77 -25.84 -14.44
N GLY A 166 13.85 -26.18 -13.14
CA GLY A 166 15.06 -26.05 -12.32
C GLY A 166 15.00 -24.88 -11.33
N GLU A 167 15.86 -24.90 -10.31
CA GLU A 167 15.83 -23.94 -9.20
C GLU A 167 16.22 -22.51 -9.65
N VAL A 168 15.22 -21.70 -10.00
CA VAL A 168 15.38 -20.30 -10.42
C VAL A 168 14.92 -19.33 -9.34
N PHE A 169 13.77 -19.59 -8.71
CA PHE A 169 13.17 -18.67 -7.75
C PHE A 169 13.46 -19.03 -6.31
N THR A 170 13.77 -18.02 -5.50
CA THR A 170 13.64 -18.10 -4.04
C THR A 170 12.15 -18.13 -3.69
N VAL A 171 11.72 -19.12 -2.92
CA VAL A 171 10.33 -19.22 -2.44
C VAL A 171 10.20 -18.33 -1.20
N PRO A 172 9.40 -17.25 -1.23
CA PRO A 172 9.33 -16.30 -0.13
C PRO A 172 8.52 -16.87 1.03
N GLU A 173 8.99 -16.73 2.27
CA GLU A 173 8.21 -17.05 3.46
C GLU A 173 7.17 -15.96 3.76
N ILE A 174 6.00 -16.40 4.20
CA ILE A 174 4.91 -15.50 4.59
C ILE A 174 5.14 -15.12 6.04
N VAL A 175 5.37 -13.84 6.27
CA VAL A 175 5.48 -13.29 7.62
C VAL A 175 4.32 -12.34 7.90
N THR A 176 3.85 -12.32 9.14
CA THR A 176 2.85 -11.36 9.57
C THR A 176 3.50 -9.98 9.57
N ALA A 177 2.89 -9.02 8.86
CA ALA A 177 3.37 -7.65 8.87
C ALA A 177 3.38 -7.10 10.31
N PRO A 178 4.44 -6.40 10.75
CA PRO A 178 4.42 -5.71 12.03
C PRO A 178 3.23 -4.74 12.04
N ALA A 179 2.50 -4.70 13.16
CA ALA A 179 1.26 -3.92 13.26
C ALA A 179 1.55 -2.43 13.09
N GLY A 180 1.21 -1.87 11.93
CA GLY A 180 1.07 -0.43 11.73
C GLY A 180 -0.21 0.08 12.37
N ALA A 181 -0.35 1.41 12.52
CA ALA A 181 -1.58 1.97 13.04
C ALA A 181 -2.75 1.65 12.10
N ARG A 182 -3.80 1.02 12.63
CA ARG A 182 -5.02 0.71 11.88
C ARG A 182 -6.00 1.87 12.00
N VAL A 183 -5.98 2.73 10.99
CA VAL A 183 -6.90 3.88 10.91
C VAL A 183 -8.21 3.45 10.24
N MET A 184 -9.32 3.62 10.95
CA MET A 184 -10.67 3.32 10.48
C MET A 184 -11.33 4.57 9.88
N ASP A 185 -12.37 4.38 9.08
CA ASP A 185 -13.16 5.47 8.51
C ASP A 185 -13.85 6.27 9.62
N LEU A 186 -13.85 7.60 9.51
CA LEU A 186 -14.40 8.49 10.53
C LEU A 186 -15.92 8.48 10.60
N GLN A 187 -16.62 8.07 9.54
CA GLN A 187 -18.08 7.95 9.52
C GLN A 187 -18.54 6.50 9.75
N ASP A 188 -17.74 5.53 9.32
CA ASP A 188 -17.98 4.10 9.54
C ASP A 188 -16.76 3.45 10.23
N PRO A 189 -16.64 3.58 11.56
CA PRO A 189 -15.45 3.13 12.28
C PRO A 189 -15.28 1.60 12.32
N THR A 190 -16.21 0.84 11.73
CA THR A 190 -16.10 -0.61 11.55
C THR A 190 -15.35 -0.98 10.26
N SER A 191 -15.23 -0.05 9.31
CA SER A 191 -14.49 -0.25 8.06
C SER A 191 -13.18 0.54 8.03
N LYS A 192 -12.18 -0.03 7.35
CA LYS A 192 -10.86 0.60 7.20
C LYS A 192 -10.99 1.84 6.33
N MET A 193 -10.24 2.90 6.67
CA MET A 193 -10.14 4.08 5.80
C MET A 193 -9.61 3.67 4.41
N ASP A 194 -10.35 4.00 3.36
CA ASP A 194 -10.06 3.57 2.00
C ASP A 194 -10.08 4.74 1.00
N LYS A 195 -9.30 4.59 -0.07
CA LYS A 195 -9.13 5.56 -1.15
C LYS A 195 -10.35 5.69 -2.06
N SER A 196 -11.27 4.71 -2.05
CA SER A 196 -12.32 4.57 -3.07
C SER A 196 -13.76 4.84 -2.60
N ARG A 197 -13.98 5.14 -1.31
CA ARG A 197 -15.30 5.57 -0.84
C ARG A 197 -15.53 7.04 -1.23
N ASP A 198 -16.75 7.29 -1.70
CA ASP A 198 -17.25 8.63 -2.05
C ASP A 198 -17.06 9.58 -0.85
N ASP A 199 -16.79 10.84 -1.16
CA ASP A 199 -16.22 11.94 -0.36
C ASP A 199 -16.92 12.31 0.99
N GLY A 200 -17.72 11.42 1.56
CA GLY A 200 -18.58 11.56 2.75
C GLY A 200 -17.89 11.88 4.07
N GLY A 201 -16.67 12.43 4.06
CA GLY A 201 -15.98 12.96 5.24
C GLY A 201 -15.29 11.90 6.12
N GLY A 202 -15.41 10.63 5.77
CA GLY A 202 -14.83 9.49 6.49
C GLY A 202 -13.31 9.32 6.34
N THR A 203 -12.74 9.89 5.28
CA THR A 203 -11.34 9.68 4.90
C THR A 203 -10.53 10.97 4.96
N ILE A 204 -9.41 10.96 5.67
CA ILE A 204 -8.43 12.06 5.69
C ILE A 204 -7.36 11.76 4.65
N TYR A 205 -7.18 12.66 3.68
CA TYR A 205 -6.11 12.58 2.68
C TYR A 205 -4.86 13.32 3.15
N LEU A 206 -3.68 12.90 2.69
CA LEU A 206 -2.42 13.53 3.11
C LEU A 206 -2.29 15.00 2.66
N LEU A 207 -3.01 15.37 1.61
CA LEU A 207 -3.05 16.74 1.07
C LEU A 207 -4.34 17.49 1.46
N ASP A 208 -5.15 16.96 2.39
CA ASP A 208 -6.28 17.72 2.92
C ASP A 208 -5.77 18.97 3.66
N PRO A 209 -6.28 20.17 3.35
CA PRO A 209 -5.91 21.37 4.10
C PRO A 209 -6.47 21.34 5.53
N PRO A 210 -5.91 22.15 6.46
CA PRO A 210 -6.27 22.10 7.88
C PRO A 210 -7.77 22.27 8.18
N ASP A 211 -8.49 23.10 7.41
CA ASP A 211 -9.93 23.31 7.58
C ASP A 211 -10.75 22.07 7.20
N VAL A 212 -10.31 21.32 6.18
CA VAL A 212 -10.92 20.06 5.74
C VAL A 212 -10.69 19.00 6.81
N VAL A 213 -9.47 18.87 7.34
CA VAL A 213 -9.17 17.94 8.45
C VAL A 213 -10.06 18.24 9.66
N ARG A 214 -10.13 19.52 10.09
CA ARG A 214 -10.97 19.96 11.21
C ARG A 214 -12.44 19.60 11.01
N ARG A 215 -12.98 19.80 9.80
CA ARG A 215 -14.35 19.45 9.46
C ARG A 215 -14.59 17.94 9.50
N LYS A 216 -13.70 17.14 8.94
CA LYS A 216 -13.81 15.67 8.88
C LYS A 216 -13.73 15.06 10.29
N VAL A 217 -12.73 15.43 11.08
CA VAL A 217 -12.57 14.96 12.47
C VAL A 217 -13.71 15.45 13.37
N GLY A 218 -14.14 16.71 13.22
CA GLY A 218 -15.29 17.25 13.97
C GLY A 218 -16.58 16.42 13.77
N ARG A 219 -16.78 15.90 12.56
CA ARG A 219 -17.91 15.05 12.18
C ARG A 219 -17.70 13.56 12.44
N ALA A 220 -16.54 13.14 12.96
CA ALA A 220 -16.29 11.73 13.23
C ALA A 220 -17.38 11.13 14.13
N VAL A 221 -17.88 9.96 13.77
CA VAL A 221 -18.92 9.24 14.50
C VAL A 221 -18.34 8.74 15.82
N THR A 222 -19.04 9.05 16.90
CA THR A 222 -18.80 8.54 18.25
C THR A 222 -20.09 7.91 18.75
N ASP A 223 -20.00 7.15 19.84
CA ASP A 223 -21.21 6.71 20.54
C ASP A 223 -21.84 7.86 21.36
N SER A 224 -22.93 7.54 22.06
CA SER A 224 -23.75 8.51 22.81
C SER A 224 -23.48 8.49 24.33
N GLU A 225 -22.43 7.80 24.80
CA GLU A 225 -22.09 7.76 26.22
C GLU A 225 -21.67 9.14 26.73
N VAL A 226 -22.09 9.48 27.94
CA VAL A 226 -21.79 10.76 28.60
C VAL A 226 -21.22 10.52 29.98
N GLY A 227 -20.34 11.42 30.43
CA GLY A 227 -19.79 11.39 31.79
C GLY A 227 -18.28 11.13 31.85
N VAL A 228 -17.76 11.15 33.08
CA VAL A 228 -16.34 10.91 33.38
C VAL A 228 -15.99 9.46 33.04
N GLY A 229 -14.99 9.27 32.19
CA GLY A 229 -14.59 7.93 31.70
C GLY A 229 -15.20 7.53 30.35
N SER A 230 -16.04 8.39 29.75
CA SER A 230 -16.61 8.16 28.40
C SER A 230 -15.55 8.12 27.30
N VAL A 231 -14.39 8.76 27.50
CA VAL A 231 -13.22 8.69 26.61
C VAL A 231 -12.33 7.53 27.04
N ARG A 232 -12.54 6.36 26.43
CA ARG A 232 -11.76 5.15 26.71
C ARG A 232 -11.72 4.23 25.47
N PRO A 233 -10.66 3.43 25.30
CA PRO A 233 -10.60 2.45 24.22
C PRO A 233 -11.55 1.28 24.52
N ASP A 234 -12.36 0.94 23.53
CA ASP A 234 -13.27 -0.20 23.50
C ASP A 234 -13.68 -0.46 22.05
N ARG A 235 -13.05 -1.45 21.38
CA ARG A 235 -13.25 -1.67 19.94
C ARG A 235 -14.65 -2.19 19.60
N GLU A 236 -15.32 -2.84 20.55
CA GLU A 236 -16.66 -3.41 20.33
C GLU A 236 -17.73 -2.38 20.64
N ALA A 237 -17.69 -1.76 21.81
CA ALA A 237 -18.74 -0.83 22.23
C ALA A 237 -18.51 0.61 21.74
N LYS A 238 -17.25 1.01 21.49
CA LYS A 238 -16.86 2.40 21.19
C LYS A 238 -15.87 2.48 20.01
N PRO A 239 -16.18 1.88 18.84
CA PRO A 239 -15.23 1.80 17.73
C PRO A 239 -14.76 3.18 17.25
N GLY A 240 -15.66 4.17 17.20
CA GLY A 240 -15.32 5.54 16.79
C GLY A 240 -14.39 6.27 17.75
N VAL A 241 -14.66 6.18 19.06
CA VAL A 241 -13.80 6.77 20.10
C VAL A 241 -12.43 6.09 20.12
N THR A 242 -12.41 4.76 19.99
CA THR A 242 -11.16 3.99 19.93
C THR A 242 -10.33 4.36 18.70
N ASN A 243 -10.97 4.53 17.54
CA ASN A 243 -10.29 4.99 16.32
C ASN A 243 -9.64 6.37 16.53
N LEU A 244 -10.35 7.32 17.14
CA LEU A 244 -9.80 8.65 17.43
C LEU A 244 -8.62 8.58 18.42
N LEU A 245 -8.70 7.74 19.46
CA LEU A 245 -7.61 7.51 20.40
C LEU A 245 -6.38 6.87 19.70
N ASP A 246 -6.61 5.88 18.85
CA ASP A 246 -5.56 5.22 18.06
C ASP A 246 -4.88 6.23 17.12
N ILE A 247 -5.64 7.10 16.44
CA ILE A 247 -5.10 8.16 15.58
C ILE A 247 -4.28 9.15 16.41
N LEU A 248 -4.80 9.61 17.55
CA LEU A 248 -4.11 10.56 18.42
C LEU A 248 -2.75 10.02 18.88
N ALA A 249 -2.75 8.79 19.41
CA ALA A 249 -1.54 8.11 19.87
C ALA A 249 -0.56 7.89 18.71
N ALA A 250 -1.05 7.50 17.53
CA ALA A 250 -0.21 7.33 16.35
C ALA A 250 0.39 8.65 15.87
N CYS A 251 -0.28 9.80 16.03
CA CYS A 251 0.29 11.11 15.73
C CYS A 251 1.15 11.68 16.87
N GLY A 252 1.44 10.88 17.92
CA GLY A 252 2.27 11.30 19.06
C GLY A 252 1.56 12.20 20.07
N GLY A 253 0.24 12.33 19.99
CA GLY A 253 -0.57 13.11 20.94
C GLY A 253 -0.83 12.36 22.26
N SER A 254 -1.15 13.13 23.31
CA SER A 254 -1.49 12.61 24.64
C SER A 254 -3.00 12.63 24.88
N THR A 255 -3.50 11.63 25.60
CA THR A 255 -4.89 11.54 26.08
C THR A 255 -5.09 12.16 27.46
N GLU A 256 -4.00 12.65 28.09
CA GLU A 256 -4.04 13.22 29.43
C GLU A 256 -5.00 14.42 29.51
N GLY A 257 -5.90 14.40 30.49
CA GLY A 257 -6.89 15.45 30.69
C GLY A 257 -8.06 15.47 29.70
N ILE A 258 -8.10 14.57 28.71
CA ILE A 258 -9.19 14.49 27.73
C ILE A 258 -10.36 13.71 28.31
N THR A 259 -11.43 14.41 28.68
CA THR A 259 -12.62 13.82 29.32
C THR A 259 -13.90 13.92 28.50
N THR A 260 -13.88 14.63 27.36
CA THR A 260 -15.05 14.82 26.48
C THR A 260 -14.72 14.48 25.02
N TYR A 261 -15.72 14.08 24.24
CA TYR A 261 -15.56 13.83 22.80
C TYR A 261 -15.19 15.08 22.01
N GLY A 262 -15.67 16.25 22.43
CA GLY A 262 -15.25 17.53 21.83
C GLY A 262 -13.75 17.77 22.01
N ALA A 263 -13.24 17.58 23.23
CA ALA A 263 -11.80 17.71 23.51
C ALA A 263 -10.97 16.66 22.76
N LEU A 264 -11.44 15.40 22.69
CA LEU A 264 -10.77 14.34 21.93
C LEU A 264 -10.66 14.70 20.44
N LYS A 265 -11.76 15.15 19.83
CA LYS A 265 -11.77 15.55 18.41
C LYS A 265 -10.88 16.76 18.15
N ALA A 266 -10.81 17.72 19.07
CA ALA A 266 -9.90 18.85 18.97
C ALA A 266 -8.43 18.40 19.03
N ALA A 267 -8.06 17.59 20.01
CA ALA A 267 -6.71 17.05 20.14
C ALA A 267 -6.29 16.22 18.92
N VAL A 268 -7.18 15.37 18.40
CA VAL A 268 -6.93 14.60 17.16
C VAL A 268 -6.74 15.53 15.97
N THR A 269 -7.57 16.56 15.83
CA THR A 269 -7.46 17.54 14.74
C THR A 269 -6.08 18.19 14.75
N ASP A 270 -5.66 18.70 15.91
CA ASP A 270 -4.40 19.42 16.03
C ASP A 270 -3.20 18.47 15.80
N ALA A 271 -3.25 17.25 16.33
CA ALA A 271 -2.20 16.25 16.11
C ALA A 271 -2.09 15.82 14.63
N VAL A 272 -3.22 15.61 13.95
CA VAL A 272 -3.21 15.25 12.52
C VAL A 272 -2.70 16.42 11.67
N ILE A 273 -3.11 17.66 11.95
CA ILE A 273 -2.59 18.83 11.22
C ILE A 273 -1.07 18.94 11.40
N ALA A 274 -0.58 18.80 12.63
CA ALA A 274 0.85 18.85 12.94
C ALA A 274 1.65 17.72 12.25
N GLU A 275 1.06 16.54 12.08
CA GLU A 275 1.65 15.43 11.33
C GLU A 275 1.72 15.72 9.81
N LEU A 276 0.65 16.30 9.24
CA LEU A 276 0.54 16.51 7.80
C LEU A 276 1.28 17.76 7.30
N GLU A 277 1.36 18.82 8.10
CA GLU A 277 1.99 20.10 7.71
C GLU A 277 3.42 19.97 7.16
N PRO A 278 4.36 19.26 7.81
CA PRO A 278 5.72 19.11 7.27
C PRO A 278 5.74 18.31 5.96
N ILE A 279 4.86 17.30 5.81
CA ILE A 279 4.73 16.50 4.58
C ILE A 279 4.19 17.38 3.46
N GLN A 280 3.15 18.18 3.72
CA GLN A 280 2.54 19.08 2.74
C GLN A 280 3.50 20.17 2.29
N LYS A 281 4.30 20.71 3.22
CA LYS A 281 5.35 21.68 2.90
C LYS A 281 6.42 21.07 1.98
N LEU A 282 6.99 19.93 2.37
CA LEU A 282 8.00 19.26 1.54
C LEU A 282 7.42 18.83 0.20
N TYR A 283 6.17 18.33 0.18
CA TYR A 283 5.45 18.05 -1.05
C TYR A 283 5.41 19.29 -1.92
N ALA A 284 5.02 20.47 -1.42
CA ALA A 284 4.95 21.70 -2.22
C ALA A 284 6.31 22.15 -2.75
N ASP A 285 7.38 21.96 -1.98
CA ASP A 285 8.74 22.39 -2.30
C ASP A 285 9.48 21.46 -3.30
N LEU A 286 9.05 20.21 -3.47
CA LEU A 286 9.71 19.23 -4.35
C LEU A 286 9.54 19.57 -5.84
N ASP A 287 10.64 19.74 -6.58
CA ASP A 287 10.59 19.97 -8.03
C ASP A 287 10.16 18.70 -8.79
N PRO A 288 9.22 18.79 -9.76
CA PRO A 288 8.79 17.63 -10.55
C PRO A 288 9.92 16.92 -11.32
N GLY A 289 10.95 17.65 -11.75
CA GLY A 289 12.14 17.12 -12.40
C GLY A 289 13.00 16.29 -11.45
N ASP A 290 13.18 16.75 -10.22
CA ASP A 290 13.88 16.00 -9.16
C ASP A 290 13.14 14.70 -8.81
N VAL A 291 11.82 14.76 -8.63
CA VAL A 291 10.99 13.56 -8.41
C VAL A 291 11.16 12.57 -9.56
N SER A 292 11.08 13.05 -10.81
CA SER A 292 11.24 12.22 -12.01
C SER A 292 12.64 11.58 -12.08
N SER A 293 13.68 12.33 -11.73
CA SER A 293 15.07 11.85 -11.69
C SER A 293 15.26 10.73 -10.67
N VAL A 294 14.70 10.88 -9.46
CA VAL A 294 14.77 9.84 -8.42
C VAL A 294 14.10 8.54 -8.90
N PHE A 295 12.89 8.62 -9.46
CA PHE A 295 12.18 7.44 -9.96
C PHE A 295 12.84 6.82 -11.20
N ALA A 296 13.46 7.62 -12.06
CA ALA A 296 14.24 7.11 -13.19
C ALA A 296 15.49 6.35 -12.72
N SER A 297 16.20 6.88 -11.72
CA SER A 297 17.34 6.22 -11.08
C SER A 297 16.92 4.91 -10.40
N GLY A 298 15.83 4.93 -9.64
CA GLY A 298 15.32 3.72 -8.99
C GLY A 298 14.83 2.67 -9.98
N ALA A 299 14.22 3.07 -11.10
CA ALA A 299 13.90 2.14 -12.19
C ALA A 299 15.15 1.47 -12.78
N GLU A 300 16.26 2.20 -12.91
CA GLU A 300 17.53 1.63 -13.37
C GLU A 300 18.12 0.63 -12.36
N VAL A 301 18.07 0.95 -11.06
CA VAL A 301 18.45 0.01 -10.00
C VAL A 301 17.60 -1.26 -10.09
N CYS A 302 16.29 -1.12 -10.23
CA CYS A 302 15.37 -2.25 -10.40
C CYS A 302 15.72 -3.08 -11.64
N ARG A 303 15.90 -2.47 -12.81
CA ARG A 303 16.26 -3.18 -14.05
C ARG A 303 17.51 -4.05 -13.88
N ARG A 304 18.55 -3.52 -13.23
CA ARG A 304 19.77 -4.30 -12.93
C ARG A 304 19.51 -5.44 -11.95
N ALA A 305 18.68 -5.20 -10.93
CA ALA A 305 18.35 -6.21 -9.93
C ALA A 305 17.52 -7.37 -10.51
N THR A 306 16.59 -7.05 -11.42
CA THR A 306 15.60 -8.00 -11.95
C THR A 306 16.07 -8.73 -13.21
N ALA A 307 16.98 -8.14 -14.00
CA ALA A 307 17.45 -8.72 -15.26
C ALA A 307 18.03 -10.14 -15.13
N PRO A 308 18.88 -10.46 -14.12
CA PRO A 308 19.41 -11.82 -13.97
C PRO A 308 18.33 -12.86 -13.67
N VAL A 309 17.29 -12.47 -12.91
CA VAL A 309 16.20 -13.37 -12.53
C VAL A 309 15.32 -13.68 -13.74
N LEU A 310 14.97 -12.65 -14.52
CA LEU A 310 14.23 -12.84 -15.75
C LEU A 310 15.01 -13.67 -16.78
N ALA A 311 16.31 -13.39 -16.95
CA ALA A 311 17.16 -14.16 -17.85
C ALA A 311 17.24 -15.64 -17.45
N ALA A 312 17.39 -15.93 -16.15
CA ALA A 312 17.38 -17.30 -15.65
C ALA A 312 16.04 -18.00 -15.92
N ALA A 313 14.91 -17.32 -15.68
CA ALA A 313 13.58 -17.88 -15.96
C ALA A 313 13.37 -18.16 -17.45
N ARG A 314 13.79 -17.23 -18.33
CA ARG A 314 13.72 -17.40 -19.79
C ARG A 314 14.56 -18.60 -20.26
N THR A 315 15.81 -18.68 -19.83
CA THR A 315 16.70 -19.81 -20.15
C THR A 315 16.14 -21.14 -19.66
N ALA A 316 15.61 -21.19 -18.44
CA ALA A 316 15.03 -22.40 -17.86
C ALA A 316 13.79 -22.88 -18.64
N MET A 317 13.03 -21.95 -19.24
CA MET A 317 11.93 -22.26 -20.15
C MET A 317 12.35 -22.50 -21.61
N GLY A 318 13.65 -22.47 -21.91
CA GLY A 318 14.19 -22.71 -23.26
C GLY A 318 14.06 -21.53 -24.21
N LEU A 319 13.86 -20.31 -23.70
CA LEU A 319 13.83 -19.09 -24.50
C LEU A 319 15.25 -18.52 -24.67
N ALA A 320 15.54 -18.01 -25.87
CA ALA A 320 16.79 -17.31 -26.19
C ALA A 320 16.80 -15.86 -25.68
#